data_AF-A0A8G0LM14-F1
#
_entry.id   AF-A0A8G0LM14-F1
#
_cell.length_a   1.000
_cell.length_b   1.000
_cell.length_c   1.000
_cell.angle_alpha   90.00
_cell.angle_beta   90.00
_cell.angle_gamma   90.00
#
_symmetry.space_group_name_H-M   'P 1'
#
loop_
_entity.id
_entity.type
_entity.pdbx_description
1 polymer ?
#
loop_
_entity_poly.entity_id
_entity_poly.type
_entity_poly.pdbx_seq_one_letter_code
_entity_poly.pdbx_strand_id
1 'polypeptide(L)'
;MLGVFRRLGLGALAAAALSSLGSAAPANVAIRSLEERASSADRLVFCHFMIGIVGDRGSSADYDDDMQRAKAAGIDAFALNIGVDGYTDQQLGYAYDSADRNGMKVFISFDFNWWSPGNAVGVGQKIAQYANRPAQLYVDNRPFASSFAGDGLDVNALRSAAGSNVYFVPNFHPGQSSPSNIDGALNWMAWDNDGNNKAPKPGQTVTVADGDNAYKNWLGGKPYLAPVSPWFFTHFGPEVSYSKNWVFPGGPLIYNRWQQVLQQGFPMVEIVTWNDYGESHYVGPLKSKHFDDGNSKWVNDMPHDGFLDLSKPFIAAYKNRDTDISKYVQNEQLVYWYRRNLKALDCDATDTTSNRPANNGSGNYFMGRPDGWQTMDDTVYVAALLKTAGSVTVTSGGTTQTFQANAGANLFQIPASIGQQKFALTRNGQTVFSGTSLMDITNVCSCGIYNFNPYVGTIPAGFDDPLQADGLFSLTIGLHVTTCQAKPSLGTNPPVTSGPVSSLPASSTTRASSPPPVSSTRVSSPPVSSPPVSRTSSAPPPPASSTPPSGQVCVAGTVADGESGNYIGLCQFSCNYGYCPPGPCKCTAFGAPISPPASNGRNGCPLAGEGDGYLGLCSFSCNHNYCPPTACQYC
;
A
#
# COMPACT_ATOMS: atom_id res chain seq x y z
N MET A 1 25.79 90.61 -40.63
CA MET A 1 26.58 90.43 -39.39
C MET A 1 26.72 88.92 -39.20
N LEU A 2 27.93 88.34 -39.26
CA LEU A 2 28.77 88.03 -38.07
C LEU A 2 27.95 87.47 -36.89
N GLY A 3 28.16 86.25 -36.38
CA GLY A 3 29.01 85.13 -36.84
C GLY A 3 29.24 84.05 -35.75
N VAL A 4 29.94 82.96 -36.13
CA VAL A 4 30.75 82.06 -35.27
C VAL A 4 30.05 80.99 -34.37
N PHE A 5 29.81 79.81 -34.96
CA PHE A 5 30.50 78.51 -34.70
C PHE A 5 30.66 77.83 -33.30
N ARG A 6 30.54 76.47 -33.35
CA ARG A 6 31.00 75.38 -32.43
C ARG A 6 30.01 74.92 -31.32
N ARG A 7 29.88 73.62 -30.98
CA ARG A 7 30.45 72.36 -31.54
C ARG A 7 29.62 71.11 -31.16
N LEU A 8 29.62 70.12 -32.07
CA LEU A 8 29.39 68.66 -31.95
C LEU A 8 28.80 68.01 -30.68
N GLY A 9 27.90 67.05 -30.91
CA GLY A 9 27.55 65.97 -29.98
C GLY A 9 26.52 64.97 -30.53
N LEU A 10 26.92 64.08 -31.46
CA LEU A 10 26.07 62.93 -31.83
C LEU A 10 26.05 61.92 -30.67
N GLY A 11 24.86 61.52 -30.24
CA GLY A 11 24.62 60.42 -29.28
C GLY A 11 23.36 59.67 -29.67
N ALA A 12 23.43 58.34 -29.77
CA ALA A 12 22.40 57.53 -30.40
C ALA A 12 21.12 57.39 -29.54
N LEU A 13 19.96 57.54 -30.19
CA LEU A 13 18.67 57.12 -29.65
C LEU A 13 18.53 55.59 -29.76
N ALA A 14 18.96 54.87 -28.74
CA ALA A 14 18.59 53.47 -28.54
C ALA A 14 17.27 53.40 -27.77
N ALA A 15 16.17 53.09 -28.46
CA ALA A 15 14.85 52.94 -27.87
C ALA A 15 14.74 51.62 -27.09
N ALA A 16 15.14 51.62 -25.81
CA ALA A 16 14.90 50.50 -24.90
C ALA A 16 13.46 50.54 -24.37
N ALA A 17 12.52 49.95 -25.12
CA ALA A 17 11.19 49.66 -24.63
C ALA A 17 11.26 48.49 -23.63
N LEU A 18 11.53 48.77 -22.35
CA LEU A 18 11.39 47.77 -21.29
C LEU A 18 9.89 47.45 -21.10
N SER A 19 9.48 46.31 -21.65
CA SER A 19 8.25 45.64 -21.26
C SER A 19 8.35 45.20 -19.80
N SER A 20 7.65 45.91 -18.92
CA SER A 20 7.52 45.53 -17.51
C SER A 20 6.62 44.30 -17.37
N LEU A 21 7.19 43.11 -17.64
CA LEU A 21 6.61 41.84 -17.20
C LEU A 21 6.73 41.77 -15.69
N GLY A 22 5.74 42.34 -15.00
CA GLY A 22 5.53 42.14 -13.58
C GLY A 22 5.17 40.68 -13.34
N SER A 23 6.16 39.85 -13.02
CA SER A 23 5.93 38.52 -12.46
C SER A 23 5.24 38.67 -11.11
N ALA A 24 3.90 38.69 -11.12
CA ALA A 24 3.13 38.54 -9.91
C ALA A 24 3.52 37.21 -9.27
N ALA A 25 4.19 37.27 -8.12
CA ALA A 25 4.39 36.08 -7.30
C ALA A 25 3.00 35.49 -7.00
N PRO A 26 2.80 34.16 -7.13
CA PRO A 26 1.52 33.57 -6.82
C PRO A 26 1.16 33.92 -5.38
N ALA A 27 -0.02 34.51 -5.19
CA ALA A 27 -0.52 34.76 -3.85
C ALA A 27 -0.71 33.41 -3.15
N ASN A 28 -0.05 33.21 -2.01
CA ASN A 28 -0.27 32.02 -1.18
C ASN A 28 -1.74 31.98 -0.79
N VAL A 29 -2.49 31.07 -1.39
CA VAL A 29 -3.92 30.91 -1.11
C VAL A 29 -4.06 30.41 0.33
N ALA A 30 -4.64 31.24 1.20
CA ALA A 30 -4.89 30.86 2.58
C ALA A 30 -5.85 29.66 2.62
N ILE A 31 -5.45 28.61 3.35
CA ILE A 31 -6.26 27.41 3.52
C ILE A 31 -7.08 27.55 4.81
N ARG A 32 -8.37 27.21 4.75
CA ARG A 32 -9.26 27.23 5.94
C ARG A 32 -8.71 26.33 7.04
N SER A 33 -8.74 26.83 8.28
CA SER A 33 -8.06 26.18 9.40
C SER A 33 -8.67 24.80 9.73
N LEU A 34 -7.96 23.99 10.53
CA LEU A 34 -8.50 22.72 11.00
C LEU A 34 -9.65 22.96 11.97
N GLU A 35 -9.53 23.93 12.85
CA GLU A 35 -10.52 24.28 13.88
C GLU A 35 -11.85 24.72 13.25
N GLU A 36 -11.80 25.57 12.22
CA GLU A 36 -12.98 26.00 11.46
C GLU A 36 -13.70 24.78 10.84
N ARG A 37 -12.95 23.94 10.12
CA ARG A 37 -13.49 22.78 9.39
C ARG A 37 -13.98 21.67 10.31
N ALA A 38 -13.24 21.39 11.38
CA ALA A 38 -13.59 20.36 12.37
C ALA A 38 -14.81 20.75 13.20
N SER A 39 -15.11 22.03 13.38
CA SER A 39 -16.34 22.48 14.05
C SER A 39 -17.63 22.04 13.36
N SER A 40 -17.59 21.70 12.07
CA SER A 40 -18.76 21.34 11.25
C SER A 40 -18.55 20.12 10.34
N ALA A 41 -17.54 19.29 10.62
CA ALA A 41 -17.21 18.09 9.84
C ALA A 41 -17.02 18.37 8.33
N ASP A 42 -16.41 19.51 7.98
CA ASP A 42 -16.39 20.05 6.61
C ASP A 42 -15.00 20.03 5.98
N ARG A 43 -14.81 19.22 4.93
CA ARG A 43 -13.57 19.08 4.16
C ARG A 43 -12.38 18.59 4.99
N LEU A 44 -12.59 17.64 5.90
CA LEU A 44 -11.49 17.02 6.67
C LEU A 44 -10.71 16.01 5.81
N VAL A 45 -9.39 15.95 5.98
CA VAL A 45 -8.50 15.07 5.22
C VAL A 45 -7.69 14.20 6.17
N PHE A 46 -7.92 12.90 6.17
CA PHE A 46 -7.20 11.93 6.98
C PHE A 46 -6.30 11.06 6.11
N CYS A 47 -5.34 10.36 6.73
CA CYS A 47 -4.61 9.28 6.08
C CYS A 47 -4.48 8.10 7.04
N HIS A 48 -4.72 6.90 6.54
CA HIS A 48 -4.77 5.69 7.34
C HIS A 48 -3.36 5.16 7.63
N PHE A 49 -3.03 4.89 8.89
CA PHE A 49 -1.68 4.52 9.32
C PHE A 49 -1.71 3.20 10.08
N MET A 50 -1.01 2.19 9.58
CA MET A 50 -0.94 0.85 10.17
C MET A 50 0.02 0.86 11.37
N ILE A 51 -0.51 0.74 12.60
CA ILE A 51 0.32 0.51 13.80
C ILE A 51 0.89 -0.91 13.83
N GLY A 52 0.17 -1.88 13.24
CA GLY A 52 0.54 -3.29 13.22
C GLY A 52 1.84 -3.66 12.51
N ILE A 53 2.48 -2.72 11.79
CA ILE A 53 3.78 -2.93 11.11
C ILE A 53 4.93 -2.10 11.69
N VAL A 54 4.71 -1.37 12.79
CA VAL A 54 5.70 -0.43 13.37
C VAL A 54 6.04 -0.75 14.85
N GLY A 55 5.83 -1.99 15.29
CA GLY A 55 6.14 -2.44 16.65
C GLY A 55 7.62 -2.31 17.04
N ASP A 56 8.51 -2.21 16.05
CA ASP A 56 9.96 -2.04 16.14
C ASP A 56 10.42 -0.59 16.37
N ARG A 57 9.52 0.41 16.25
CA ARG A 57 9.84 1.81 16.52
C ARG A 57 10.18 2.02 17.99
N GLY A 58 11.36 2.57 18.25
CA GLY A 58 11.94 2.67 19.59
C GLY A 58 11.51 3.93 20.34
N SER A 59 11.08 4.97 19.63
CA SER A 59 10.75 6.28 20.18
C SER A 59 9.66 7.01 19.42
N SER A 60 9.14 8.09 20.01
CA SER A 60 8.28 9.05 19.31
C SER A 60 9.03 9.95 18.32
N ALA A 61 10.36 9.91 18.23
CA ALA A 61 11.09 10.58 17.16
C ALA A 61 11.04 9.78 15.85
N ASP A 62 10.87 8.44 15.93
CA ASP A 62 10.72 7.53 14.78
C ASP A 62 9.47 7.86 13.93
N TYR A 63 8.55 8.69 14.43
CA TYR A 63 7.33 9.18 13.76
C TYR A 63 7.44 10.62 13.21
N ASP A 64 8.50 11.37 13.52
CA ASP A 64 8.52 12.83 13.27
C ASP A 64 8.54 13.18 11.77
N ASP A 65 9.28 12.44 10.94
CA ASP A 65 9.31 12.65 9.48
C ASP A 65 7.93 12.31 8.83
N ASP A 66 7.21 11.31 9.35
CA ASP A 66 5.85 10.98 8.91
C ASP A 66 4.88 12.14 9.20
N MET A 67 4.86 12.62 10.45
CA MET A 67 4.01 13.72 10.90
C MET A 67 4.29 15.01 10.11
N GLN A 68 5.56 15.33 9.88
CA GLN A 68 5.97 16.52 9.14
C GLN A 68 5.57 16.45 7.68
N ARG A 69 5.77 15.30 7.01
CA ARG A 69 5.37 15.10 5.60
C ARG A 69 3.87 15.14 5.42
N ALA A 70 3.10 14.45 6.27
CA ALA A 70 1.66 14.43 6.20
C ALA A 70 1.06 15.84 6.39
N LYS A 71 1.56 16.59 7.40
CA LYS A 71 1.20 17.98 7.63
C LYS A 71 1.52 18.88 6.43
N ALA A 72 2.71 18.74 5.86
CA ALA A 72 3.13 19.50 4.68
C ALA A 72 2.33 19.15 3.40
N ALA A 73 1.78 17.93 3.32
CA ALA A 73 0.83 17.55 2.28
C ALA A 73 -0.60 18.06 2.51
N GLY A 74 -0.89 18.60 3.70
CA GLY A 74 -2.20 19.10 4.08
C GLY A 74 -3.15 18.06 4.68
N ILE A 75 -2.64 16.89 5.07
CA ILE A 75 -3.41 15.92 5.87
C ILE A 75 -3.62 16.51 7.27
N ASP A 76 -4.84 16.40 7.80
CA ASP A 76 -5.22 16.95 9.10
C ASP A 76 -4.90 15.99 10.25
N ALA A 77 -5.07 14.68 10.02
CA ALA A 77 -4.78 13.64 11.02
C ALA A 77 -4.39 12.30 10.41
N PHE A 78 -3.62 11.48 11.15
CA PHE A 78 -3.54 10.05 10.88
C PHE A 78 -4.65 9.29 11.61
N ALA A 79 -5.30 8.36 10.90
CA ALA A 79 -6.16 7.33 11.47
C ALA A 79 -5.27 6.14 11.87
N LEU A 80 -4.91 6.05 13.15
CA LEU A 80 -4.01 5.02 13.68
C LEU A 80 -4.78 3.70 13.79
N ASN A 81 -4.61 2.83 12.78
CA ASN A 81 -5.18 1.49 12.72
C ASN A 81 -4.52 0.60 13.76
N ILE A 82 -5.31 0.04 14.69
CA ILE A 82 -4.83 -0.85 15.75
C ILE A 82 -5.52 -2.22 15.74
N GLY A 83 -4.69 -3.25 15.87
CA GLY A 83 -5.09 -4.57 16.35
C GLY A 83 -5.14 -4.63 17.88
N VAL A 84 -4.73 -5.77 18.44
CA VAL A 84 -4.66 -6.03 19.90
C VAL A 84 -3.24 -6.39 20.36
N ASP A 85 -2.24 -6.05 19.56
CA ASP A 85 -0.83 -6.40 19.73
C ASP A 85 -0.23 -5.83 21.02
N GLY A 86 0.71 -6.56 21.64
CA GLY A 86 1.31 -6.17 22.92
C GLY A 86 2.06 -4.83 22.91
N TYR A 87 2.53 -4.37 21.74
CA TYR A 87 3.19 -3.08 21.55
C TYR A 87 2.21 -1.92 21.24
N THR A 88 0.90 -2.19 21.07
CA THR A 88 -0.09 -1.19 20.61
C THR A 88 -0.09 0.07 21.46
N ASP A 89 -0.12 -0.06 22.79
CA ASP A 89 -0.16 1.12 23.68
C ASP A 89 1.17 1.90 23.70
N GLN A 90 2.30 1.24 23.48
CA GLN A 90 3.59 1.92 23.33
C GLN A 90 3.62 2.74 22.03
N GLN A 91 3.20 2.12 20.92
CA GLN A 91 3.22 2.77 19.61
C GLN A 91 2.17 3.88 19.50
N LEU A 92 0.98 3.71 20.07
CA LEU A 92 0.00 4.80 20.24
C LEU A 92 0.59 5.94 21.07
N GLY A 93 1.21 5.64 22.23
CA GLY A 93 1.91 6.64 23.04
C GLY A 93 2.90 7.46 22.21
N TYR A 94 3.75 6.77 21.44
CA TYR A 94 4.75 7.40 20.58
C TYR A 94 4.12 8.24 19.44
N ALA A 95 3.10 7.74 18.78
CA ALA A 95 2.41 8.46 17.70
C ALA A 95 1.70 9.72 18.22
N TYR A 96 1.01 9.67 19.37
CA TYR A 96 0.37 10.84 19.97
C TYR A 96 1.39 11.89 20.44
N ASP A 97 2.51 11.47 21.05
CA ASP A 97 3.57 12.39 21.52
C ASP A 97 4.33 13.04 20.35
N SER A 98 4.49 12.34 19.22
CA SER A 98 5.04 12.90 17.97
C SER A 98 4.07 13.86 17.30
N ALA A 99 2.79 13.49 17.22
CA ALA A 99 1.77 14.32 16.61
C ALA A 99 1.64 15.68 17.33
N ASP A 100 1.67 15.70 18.66
CA ASP A 100 1.65 16.94 19.45
C ASP A 100 2.86 17.83 19.12
N ARG A 101 4.07 17.26 19.19
CA ARG A 101 5.34 17.95 18.91
C ARG A 101 5.39 18.60 17.52
N ASN A 102 4.84 17.92 16.52
CA ASN A 102 4.82 18.41 15.13
C ASN A 102 3.55 19.22 14.81
N GLY A 103 2.62 19.35 15.76
CA GLY A 103 1.32 20.01 15.59
C GLY A 103 0.46 19.35 14.51
N MET A 104 0.49 18.01 14.44
CA MET A 104 -0.46 17.16 13.74
C MET A 104 -1.59 16.74 14.68
N LYS A 105 -2.67 16.18 14.15
CA LYS A 105 -3.64 15.41 14.93
C LYS A 105 -3.55 13.92 14.60
N VAL A 106 -4.08 13.11 15.50
CA VAL A 106 -4.25 11.65 15.34
C VAL A 106 -5.57 11.22 15.99
N PHE A 107 -6.09 10.09 15.55
CA PHE A 107 -7.18 9.39 16.21
C PHE A 107 -7.04 7.89 16.02
N ILE A 108 -7.72 7.10 16.85
CA ILE A 108 -7.69 5.63 16.76
C ILE A 108 -8.71 5.16 15.72
N SER A 109 -8.26 4.26 14.85
CA SER A 109 -9.10 3.41 14.00
C SER A 109 -8.97 1.96 14.49
N PHE A 110 -10.08 1.34 14.88
CA PHE A 110 -10.07 -0.03 15.39
C PHE A 110 -10.19 -1.05 14.24
N ASP A 111 -9.27 -2.02 14.15
CA ASP A 111 -9.39 -3.12 13.18
C ASP A 111 -10.20 -4.29 13.79
N PHE A 112 -11.43 -4.49 13.29
CA PHE A 112 -12.31 -5.58 13.72
C PHE A 112 -12.02 -6.95 13.09
N ASN A 113 -10.90 -7.12 12.38
CA ASN A 113 -10.28 -8.44 12.21
C ASN A 113 -9.67 -8.95 13.53
N TRP A 114 -9.30 -8.05 14.44
CA TRP A 114 -8.68 -8.34 15.73
C TRP A 114 -9.56 -7.95 16.92
N TRP A 115 -10.29 -6.85 16.81
CA TRP A 115 -11.31 -6.43 17.76
C TRP A 115 -12.64 -7.16 17.51
N SER A 116 -13.47 -7.29 18.55
CA SER A 116 -14.80 -7.90 18.44
C SER A 116 -15.91 -6.85 18.59
N PRO A 117 -16.96 -6.84 17.75
CA PRO A 117 -18.15 -6.00 17.96
C PRO A 117 -18.84 -6.25 19.32
N GLY A 118 -18.64 -7.42 19.93
CA GLY A 118 -19.10 -7.73 21.28
C GLY A 118 -18.35 -7.00 22.41
N ASN A 119 -17.22 -6.35 22.12
CA ASN A 119 -16.38 -5.64 23.10
C ASN A 119 -16.48 -4.11 23.00
N ALA A 120 -17.69 -3.57 22.87
CA ALA A 120 -17.93 -2.12 22.83
C ALA A 120 -17.35 -1.38 24.05
N VAL A 121 -17.37 -2.01 25.23
CA VAL A 121 -16.79 -1.44 26.46
C VAL A 121 -15.27 -1.24 26.33
N GLY A 122 -14.54 -2.25 25.84
CA GLY A 122 -13.09 -2.15 25.63
C GLY A 122 -12.72 -1.09 24.58
N VAL A 123 -13.49 -0.98 23.50
CA VAL A 123 -13.31 0.08 22.49
C VAL A 123 -13.49 1.46 23.12
N GLY A 124 -14.56 1.67 23.90
CA GLY A 124 -14.80 2.93 24.61
C GLY A 124 -13.70 3.27 25.61
N GLN A 125 -13.25 2.30 26.41
CA GLN A 125 -12.15 2.47 27.36
C GLN A 125 -10.83 2.84 26.66
N LYS A 126 -10.53 2.22 25.51
CA LYS A 126 -9.34 2.55 24.70
C LYS A 126 -9.42 3.98 24.15
N ILE A 127 -10.60 4.45 23.73
CA ILE A 127 -10.80 5.86 23.33
C ILE A 127 -10.56 6.80 24.52
N ALA A 128 -11.14 6.51 25.70
CA ALA A 128 -10.97 7.35 26.89
C ALA A 128 -9.50 7.50 27.32
N GLN A 129 -8.70 6.45 27.17
CA GLN A 129 -7.26 6.45 27.49
C GLN A 129 -6.47 7.51 26.69
N TYR A 130 -6.87 7.79 25.45
CA TYR A 130 -6.17 8.73 24.55
C TYR A 130 -6.92 10.04 24.29
N ALA A 131 -8.23 10.11 24.60
CA ALA A 131 -9.06 11.28 24.31
C ALA A 131 -8.47 12.60 24.84
N ASN A 132 -7.87 12.59 26.04
CA ASN A 132 -7.29 13.79 26.67
C ASN A 132 -5.85 14.11 26.21
N ARG A 133 -5.27 13.39 25.25
CA ARG A 133 -3.96 13.70 24.69
C ARG A 133 -4.06 14.95 23.78
N PRO A 134 -3.12 15.92 23.84
CA PRO A 134 -3.21 17.16 23.05
C PRO A 134 -3.36 16.96 21.55
N ALA A 135 -2.78 15.89 21.00
CA ALA A 135 -2.84 15.53 19.59
C ALA A 135 -4.13 14.80 19.15
N GLN A 136 -5.03 14.45 20.08
CA GLN A 136 -6.31 13.85 19.71
C GLN A 136 -7.09 14.76 18.75
N LEU A 137 -7.60 14.20 17.64
CA LEU A 137 -8.54 14.90 16.79
C LEU A 137 -9.89 15.04 17.49
N TYR A 138 -10.40 16.27 17.53
CA TYR A 138 -11.76 16.58 17.93
C TYR A 138 -12.53 17.12 16.72
N VAL A 139 -13.77 16.64 16.53
CA VAL A 139 -14.72 17.12 15.52
C VAL A 139 -16.01 17.45 16.26
N ASP A 140 -16.62 18.61 15.99
CA ASP A 140 -17.82 19.08 16.73
C ASP A 140 -17.60 19.04 18.27
N ASN A 141 -16.40 19.46 18.72
CA ASN A 141 -15.94 19.40 20.12
C ASN A 141 -16.01 18.01 20.79
N ARG A 142 -16.04 16.93 19.99
CA ARG A 142 -16.11 15.54 20.46
C ARG A 142 -14.88 14.75 20.00
N PRO A 143 -14.33 13.84 20.83
CA PRO A 143 -13.16 13.05 20.44
C PRO A 143 -13.54 12.15 19.26
N PHE A 144 -12.76 12.22 18.18
CA PHE A 144 -13.01 11.46 16.95
C PHE A 144 -12.42 10.05 17.03
N ALA A 145 -13.13 9.06 16.49
CA ALA A 145 -12.63 7.70 16.28
C ALA A 145 -13.31 7.04 15.07
N SER A 146 -12.63 6.09 14.45
CA SER A 146 -13.16 5.29 13.33
C SER A 146 -12.88 3.80 13.53
N SER A 147 -13.15 2.99 12.52
CA SER A 147 -12.79 1.57 12.48
C SER A 147 -12.68 1.05 11.06
N PHE A 148 -11.90 -0.02 10.88
CA PHE A 148 -12.03 -0.94 9.76
C PHE A 148 -13.02 -2.05 10.16
N ALA A 149 -14.07 -2.27 9.35
CA ALA A 149 -15.23 -3.08 9.71
C ALA A 149 -15.84 -2.70 11.09
N GLY A 150 -16.47 -3.65 11.77
CA GLY A 150 -17.03 -3.50 13.13
C GLY A 150 -18.57 -3.53 13.22
N ASP A 151 -19.26 -3.91 12.15
CA ASP A 151 -20.72 -4.02 12.10
C ASP A 151 -21.32 -4.75 13.31
N GLY A 152 -22.40 -4.18 13.86
CA GLY A 152 -23.07 -4.69 15.06
C GLY A 152 -22.50 -4.23 16.42
N LEU A 153 -21.42 -3.43 16.45
CA LEU A 153 -20.86 -2.84 17.67
C LEU A 153 -21.86 -1.91 18.37
N ASP A 154 -22.04 -2.07 19.69
CA ASP A 154 -22.90 -1.19 20.49
C ASP A 154 -22.23 0.17 20.75
N VAL A 155 -22.52 1.13 19.87
CA VAL A 155 -22.00 2.51 19.95
C VAL A 155 -22.45 3.24 21.23
N ASN A 156 -23.58 2.86 21.85
CA ASN A 156 -24.04 3.48 23.09
C ASN A 156 -23.25 2.94 24.30
N ALA A 157 -22.96 1.64 24.33
CA ALA A 157 -22.03 1.05 25.29
C ALA A 157 -20.61 1.61 25.13
N LEU A 158 -20.14 1.82 23.88
CA LEU A 158 -18.87 2.47 23.57
C LEU A 158 -18.81 3.88 24.17
N ARG A 159 -19.78 4.76 23.86
CA ARG A 159 -19.80 6.15 24.39
C ARG A 159 -19.91 6.17 25.92
N SER A 160 -20.69 5.25 26.49
CA SER A 160 -20.81 5.11 27.95
C SER A 160 -19.48 4.72 28.60
N ALA A 161 -18.76 3.74 28.03
CA ALA A 161 -17.46 3.30 28.51
C ALA A 161 -16.34 4.32 28.24
N ALA A 162 -16.47 5.13 27.19
CA ALA A 162 -15.58 6.25 26.88
C ALA A 162 -15.78 7.48 27.79
N GLY A 163 -16.82 7.48 28.65
CA GLY A 163 -17.17 8.61 29.51
C GLY A 163 -17.48 9.91 28.76
N SER A 164 -17.71 9.84 27.45
CA SER A 164 -17.78 10.99 26.55
C SER A 164 -18.63 10.70 25.32
N ASN A 165 -19.23 11.73 24.74
CA ASN A 165 -19.95 11.61 23.48
C ASN A 165 -18.94 11.54 22.33
N VAL A 166 -18.39 10.36 22.04
CA VAL A 166 -17.46 10.13 20.92
C VAL A 166 -18.11 10.48 19.59
N TYR A 167 -17.36 11.18 18.72
CA TYR A 167 -17.71 11.37 17.30
C TYR A 167 -17.22 10.13 16.53
N PHE A 168 -18.12 9.21 16.21
CA PHE A 168 -17.75 7.88 15.70
C PHE A 168 -18.12 7.70 14.21
N VAL A 169 -17.11 7.44 13.38
CA VAL A 169 -17.21 7.28 11.91
C VAL A 169 -16.61 5.92 11.50
N PRO A 170 -17.29 4.80 11.78
CA PRO A 170 -16.76 3.47 11.48
C PRO A 170 -16.93 3.07 10.01
N ASN A 171 -16.19 2.07 9.57
CA ASN A 171 -16.47 1.32 8.34
C ASN A 171 -17.57 0.26 8.57
N PHE A 172 -18.77 0.72 8.93
CA PHE A 172 -19.97 -0.12 8.95
C PHE A 172 -20.62 -0.17 7.57
N HIS A 173 -21.16 -1.32 7.20
CA HIS A 173 -21.61 -1.58 5.84
C HIS A 173 -23.11 -1.29 5.65
N PRO A 174 -23.49 -0.57 4.57
CA PRO A 174 -24.88 -0.40 4.16
C PRO A 174 -25.62 -1.74 4.08
N GLY A 175 -26.73 -1.85 4.80
CA GLY A 175 -27.56 -3.06 4.87
C GLY A 175 -27.11 -4.11 5.90
N GLN A 176 -25.94 -3.97 6.53
CA GLN A 176 -25.51 -4.82 7.65
C GLN A 176 -25.77 -4.15 9.01
N SER A 177 -25.45 -2.86 9.14
CA SER A 177 -25.71 -2.07 10.35
C SER A 177 -26.76 -0.98 10.17
N SER A 178 -27.31 -0.51 11.30
CA SER A 178 -28.11 0.72 11.34
C SER A 178 -27.20 1.95 11.42
N PRO A 179 -27.43 3.01 10.63
CA PRO A 179 -26.67 4.25 10.71
C PRO A 179 -27.18 5.16 11.84
N SER A 180 -28.17 4.73 12.63
CA SER A 180 -28.85 5.54 13.64
C SER A 180 -27.92 6.09 14.72
N ASN A 181 -27.04 5.25 15.27
CA ASN A 181 -26.21 5.59 16.44
C ASN A 181 -24.80 6.13 16.10
N ILE A 182 -24.33 6.01 14.85
CA ILE A 182 -23.03 6.55 14.38
C ILE A 182 -23.15 8.02 13.94
N ASP A 183 -22.04 8.76 13.92
CA ASP A 183 -22.03 10.17 13.47
C ASP A 183 -21.82 10.31 11.96
N GLY A 184 -21.14 9.34 11.36
CA GLY A 184 -20.92 9.20 9.93
C GLY A 184 -20.46 7.79 9.61
N ALA A 185 -20.01 7.52 8.38
CA ALA A 185 -19.34 6.25 8.07
C ALA A 185 -18.20 6.40 7.06
N LEU A 186 -17.18 5.55 7.24
CA LEU A 186 -16.07 5.32 6.32
C LEU A 186 -16.46 4.26 5.29
N ASN A 187 -16.28 4.56 4.01
CA ASN A 187 -16.23 3.51 3.00
C ASN A 187 -14.77 3.11 2.77
N TRP A 188 -14.43 1.83 2.93
CA TRP A 188 -13.10 1.32 2.60
C TRP A 188 -12.87 1.11 1.10
N MET A 189 -13.94 1.00 0.32
CA MET A 189 -13.91 0.59 -1.08
C MET A 189 -13.31 1.68 -1.99
N ALA A 190 -11.98 1.75 -2.03
CA ALA A 190 -11.22 2.75 -2.76
C ALA A 190 -10.98 2.41 -4.24
N TRP A 191 -11.28 1.18 -4.65
CA TRP A 191 -11.04 0.65 -6.00
C TRP A 191 -12.28 -0.04 -6.59
N ASP A 192 -12.38 -0.01 -7.91
CA ASP A 192 -13.41 -0.75 -8.64
C ASP A 192 -13.21 -2.26 -8.46
N ASN A 193 -14.29 -2.99 -8.20
CA ASN A 193 -14.26 -4.39 -7.77
C ASN A 193 -15.46 -5.20 -8.32
N ASP A 194 -15.56 -6.49 -8.00
CA ASP A 194 -16.65 -7.39 -8.42
C ASP A 194 -17.81 -7.50 -7.41
N GLY A 195 -17.81 -6.68 -6.35
CA GLY A 195 -18.73 -6.75 -5.22
C GLY A 195 -18.33 -7.73 -4.11
N ASN A 196 -17.25 -8.51 -4.29
CA ASN A 196 -16.75 -9.50 -3.34
C ASN A 196 -15.32 -9.19 -2.89
N ASN A 197 -14.94 -7.91 -2.93
CA ASN A 197 -13.58 -7.44 -2.65
C ASN A 197 -12.52 -8.17 -3.52
N LYS A 198 -12.79 -8.34 -4.83
CA LYS A 198 -11.84 -8.82 -5.85
C LYS A 198 -11.95 -7.95 -7.11
N ALA A 199 -10.97 -8.02 -8.01
CA ALA A 199 -10.97 -7.21 -9.22
C ALA A 199 -12.22 -7.45 -10.08
N PRO A 200 -12.68 -6.45 -10.87
CA PRO A 200 -13.87 -6.57 -11.71
C PRO A 200 -13.80 -7.76 -12.66
N LYS A 201 -14.92 -8.47 -12.79
CA LYS A 201 -15.08 -9.63 -13.67
C LYS A 201 -16.01 -9.29 -14.83
N PRO A 202 -15.97 -10.01 -15.97
CA PRO A 202 -16.88 -9.76 -17.09
C PRO A 202 -18.36 -9.78 -16.65
N GLY A 203 -19.03 -8.63 -16.74
CA GLY A 203 -20.43 -8.45 -16.30
C GLY A 203 -20.64 -8.27 -14.80
N GLN A 204 -19.57 -8.14 -14.00
CA GLN A 204 -19.61 -7.91 -12.56
C GLN A 204 -18.63 -6.78 -12.19
N THR A 205 -19.15 -5.58 -12.00
CA THR A 205 -18.38 -4.39 -11.64
C THR A 205 -19.19 -3.53 -10.68
N VAL A 206 -18.56 -3.17 -9.57
CA VAL A 206 -19.02 -2.19 -8.59
C VAL A 206 -17.96 -1.10 -8.56
N THR A 207 -18.31 0.11 -8.98
CA THR A 207 -17.36 1.23 -9.03
C THR A 207 -17.24 1.91 -7.67
N VAL A 208 -16.13 2.63 -7.43
CA VAL A 208 -15.98 3.49 -6.25
C VAL A 208 -17.18 4.43 -6.07
N ALA A 209 -17.72 4.96 -7.17
CA ALA A 209 -18.89 5.85 -7.17
C ALA A 209 -20.19 5.13 -6.76
N ASP A 210 -20.35 3.84 -7.07
CA ASP A 210 -21.48 3.03 -6.58
C ASP A 210 -21.41 2.86 -5.06
N GLY A 211 -20.19 2.66 -4.53
CA GLY A 211 -19.92 2.65 -3.09
C GLY A 211 -20.24 4.00 -2.42
N ASP A 212 -19.76 5.12 -3.00
CA ASP A 212 -20.11 6.46 -2.53
C ASP A 212 -21.64 6.62 -2.45
N ASN A 213 -22.36 6.20 -3.50
CA ASN A 213 -23.82 6.34 -3.57
C ASN A 213 -24.54 5.45 -2.56
N ALA A 214 -24.09 4.19 -2.37
CA ALA A 214 -24.64 3.29 -1.37
C ALA A 214 -24.50 3.86 0.06
N TYR A 215 -23.32 4.36 0.41
CA TYR A 215 -23.07 4.98 1.72
C TYR A 215 -23.85 6.29 1.90
N LYS A 216 -23.84 7.21 0.93
CA LYS A 216 -24.61 8.47 1.01
C LYS A 216 -26.11 8.22 1.19
N ASN A 217 -26.68 7.26 0.47
CA ASN A 217 -28.10 6.90 0.57
C ASN A 217 -28.44 6.29 1.94
N TRP A 218 -27.60 5.39 2.44
CA TRP A 218 -27.77 4.75 3.75
C TRP A 218 -27.60 5.73 4.91
N LEU A 219 -26.63 6.64 4.84
CA LEU A 219 -26.36 7.65 5.87
C LEU A 219 -27.45 8.72 6.02
N GLY A 220 -28.34 8.88 5.04
CA GLY A 220 -29.52 9.76 5.16
C GLY A 220 -29.19 11.24 5.43
N GLY A 221 -28.02 11.71 4.98
CA GLY A 221 -27.53 13.08 5.22
C GLY A 221 -26.48 13.21 6.33
N LYS A 222 -26.15 12.14 7.06
CA LYS A 222 -24.98 12.13 7.96
C LYS A 222 -23.66 12.22 7.18
N PRO A 223 -22.59 12.81 7.76
CA PRO A 223 -21.28 12.91 7.14
C PRO A 223 -20.74 11.58 6.59
N TYR A 224 -20.22 11.67 5.36
CA TYR A 224 -19.56 10.58 4.66
C TYR A 224 -18.04 10.81 4.64
N LEU A 225 -17.28 9.77 4.99
CA LEU A 225 -15.82 9.73 4.89
C LEU A 225 -15.45 8.88 3.67
N ALA A 226 -15.07 9.56 2.59
CA ALA A 226 -14.85 8.97 1.28
C ALA A 226 -13.41 8.47 1.10
N PRO A 227 -13.18 7.27 0.56
CA PRO A 227 -11.83 6.73 0.36
C PRO A 227 -11.14 7.39 -0.82
N VAL A 228 -9.83 7.54 -0.70
CA VAL A 228 -8.90 7.89 -1.78
C VAL A 228 -7.71 6.95 -1.71
N SER A 229 -7.40 6.24 -2.78
CA SER A 229 -6.22 5.36 -2.85
C SER A 229 -5.63 5.35 -4.26
N PRO A 230 -4.30 5.19 -4.43
CA PRO A 230 -3.71 5.19 -5.76
C PRO A 230 -3.67 3.82 -6.45
N TRP A 231 -3.51 2.74 -5.70
CA TRP A 231 -3.23 1.40 -6.23
C TRP A 231 -3.63 0.34 -5.20
N PHE A 232 -3.58 -0.94 -5.56
CA PHE A 232 -3.61 -2.05 -4.60
C PHE A 232 -2.93 -3.26 -5.24
N PHE A 233 -2.00 -3.89 -4.53
CA PHE A 233 -1.37 -5.14 -4.94
C PHE A 233 -0.76 -5.86 -3.75
N THR A 234 -0.94 -7.19 -3.67
CA THR A 234 -0.31 -8.01 -2.65
C THR A 234 0.08 -9.38 -3.22
N HIS A 235 1.18 -9.96 -2.71
CA HIS A 235 1.80 -11.19 -3.24
C HIS A 235 2.48 -12.03 -2.14
N PHE A 236 1.82 -12.15 -0.99
CA PHE A 236 2.25 -13.02 0.11
C PHE A 236 2.05 -14.50 -0.24
N GLY A 237 3.16 -15.24 -0.37
CA GLY A 237 3.16 -16.67 -0.64
C GLY A 237 3.15 -17.56 0.62
N PRO A 238 3.52 -18.85 0.51
CA PRO A 238 3.57 -19.79 1.62
C PRO A 238 4.61 -19.46 2.71
N GLU A 239 5.47 -18.47 2.48
CA GLU A 239 6.47 -18.01 3.46
C GLU A 239 5.87 -17.25 4.65
N VAL A 240 4.60 -16.84 4.58
CA VAL A 240 3.85 -16.25 5.70
C VAL A 240 2.58 -17.04 6.02
N SER A 241 2.06 -16.89 7.23
CA SER A 241 0.82 -17.55 7.68
C SER A 241 -0.46 -16.90 7.15
N TYR A 242 -0.37 -15.70 6.57
CA TYR A 242 -1.48 -14.85 6.11
C TYR A 242 -1.44 -14.58 4.61
N SER A 243 -1.10 -15.59 3.81
CA SER A 243 -0.96 -15.52 2.35
C SER A 243 -2.15 -14.85 1.63
N LYS A 244 -1.83 -13.98 0.66
CA LYS A 244 -2.74 -13.16 -0.15
C LYS A 244 -2.09 -12.94 -1.52
N ASN A 245 -2.82 -13.04 -2.64
CA ASN A 245 -2.21 -12.83 -3.96
C ASN A 245 -3.21 -12.29 -5.00
N TRP A 246 -3.34 -10.97 -5.09
CA TRP A 246 -4.33 -10.31 -5.94
C TRP A 246 -4.03 -8.81 -6.15
N VAL A 247 -4.70 -8.19 -7.11
CA VAL A 247 -4.49 -6.80 -7.56
C VAL A 247 -5.82 -6.15 -7.95
N PHE A 248 -6.01 -4.85 -7.67
CA PHE A 248 -7.14 -4.06 -8.21
C PHE A 248 -6.69 -3.19 -9.40
N PRO A 249 -7.61 -2.79 -10.31
CA PRO A 249 -7.30 -1.83 -11.36
C PRO A 249 -6.95 -0.44 -10.78
N GLY A 250 -5.65 -0.15 -10.66
CA GLY A 250 -5.16 1.14 -10.17
C GLY A 250 -5.07 2.23 -11.26
N GLY A 251 -4.65 1.88 -12.48
CA GLY A 251 -4.67 2.73 -13.68
C GLY A 251 -4.53 4.27 -13.45
N PRO A 252 -5.51 5.09 -13.87
CA PRO A 252 -5.56 6.54 -13.62
C PRO A 252 -6.29 6.94 -12.31
N LEU A 253 -6.55 5.99 -11.40
CA LEU A 253 -7.51 6.11 -10.30
C LEU A 253 -7.26 7.33 -9.40
N ILE A 254 -6.03 7.52 -8.89
CA ILE A 254 -5.71 8.62 -7.95
C ILE A 254 -6.10 9.99 -8.49
N TYR A 255 -5.79 10.25 -9.77
CA TYR A 255 -6.05 11.52 -10.43
C TYR A 255 -7.56 11.72 -10.62
N ASN A 256 -8.23 10.72 -11.17
CA ASN A 256 -9.68 10.75 -11.40
C ASN A 256 -10.45 10.88 -10.08
N ARG A 257 -10.00 10.19 -9.03
CA ARG A 257 -10.61 10.21 -7.71
C ARG A 257 -10.48 11.58 -7.05
N TRP A 258 -9.33 12.23 -7.14
CA TRP A 258 -9.19 13.61 -6.65
C TRP A 258 -10.08 14.61 -7.42
N GLN A 259 -10.24 14.45 -8.74
CA GLN A 259 -11.21 15.26 -9.50
C GLN A 259 -12.65 15.04 -9.00
N GLN A 260 -13.06 13.78 -8.75
CA GLN A 260 -14.36 13.47 -8.16
C GLN A 260 -14.52 14.08 -6.76
N VAL A 261 -13.49 14.00 -5.91
CA VAL A 261 -13.50 14.58 -4.55
C VAL A 261 -13.75 16.09 -4.57
N LEU A 262 -13.13 16.83 -5.51
CA LEU A 262 -13.40 18.26 -5.70
C LEU A 262 -14.83 18.52 -6.17
N GLN A 263 -15.32 17.76 -7.16
CA GLN A 263 -16.65 17.95 -7.74
C GLN A 263 -17.80 17.57 -6.79
N GLN A 264 -17.70 16.41 -6.14
CA GLN A 264 -18.70 15.89 -5.20
C GLN A 264 -18.65 16.66 -3.88
N GLY A 265 -17.46 17.07 -3.44
CA GLY A 265 -17.30 17.82 -2.22
C GLY A 265 -17.75 17.03 -0.99
N PHE A 266 -17.14 15.87 -0.76
CA PHE A 266 -17.44 15.04 0.42
C PHE A 266 -17.14 15.77 1.74
N PRO A 267 -17.88 15.51 2.83
CA PRO A 267 -17.60 16.09 4.15
C PRO A 267 -16.21 15.74 4.67
N MET A 268 -15.75 14.50 4.45
CA MET A 268 -14.40 14.07 4.82
C MET A 268 -13.82 13.14 3.75
N VAL A 269 -12.49 13.03 3.68
CA VAL A 269 -11.78 12.01 2.88
C VAL A 269 -10.71 11.31 3.71
N GLU A 270 -10.49 10.02 3.48
CA GLU A 270 -9.38 9.26 4.05
C GLU A 270 -8.50 8.69 2.93
N ILE A 271 -7.20 9.01 2.99
CA ILE A 271 -6.20 8.44 2.08
C ILE A 271 -5.77 7.07 2.63
N VAL A 272 -6.08 6.02 1.87
CA VAL A 272 -5.81 4.61 2.18
C VAL A 272 -4.60 4.19 1.33
N THR A 273 -3.37 4.16 1.85
CA THR A 273 -2.91 4.39 3.24
C THR A 273 -1.61 5.22 3.26
N TRP A 274 -1.06 5.50 4.45
CA TRP A 274 0.27 6.07 4.62
C TRP A 274 1.36 5.02 4.39
N ASN A 275 1.27 3.87 5.06
CA ASN A 275 2.39 2.91 5.19
C ASN A 275 1.99 1.44 4.96
N ASP A 276 0.86 1.12 4.33
CA ASP A 276 0.54 -0.29 4.03
C ASP A 276 1.31 -0.75 2.77
N TYR A 277 2.55 -1.19 3.02
CA TYR A 277 3.47 -1.71 2.02
C TYR A 277 3.04 -3.09 1.50
N GLY A 278 2.47 -3.93 2.37
CA GLY A 278 2.00 -5.28 2.05
C GLY A 278 0.85 -5.33 1.04
N GLU A 279 -0.01 -4.31 1.02
CA GLU A 279 -1.10 -4.16 0.04
C GLU A 279 -0.84 -3.07 -1.02
N SER A 280 0.40 -2.56 -1.08
CA SER A 280 0.92 -1.66 -2.14
C SER A 280 0.11 -0.38 -2.36
N HIS A 281 -0.48 0.17 -1.32
CA HIS A 281 -1.32 1.37 -1.41
C HIS A 281 -0.90 2.54 -0.50
N TYR A 282 0.30 2.43 0.05
CA TYR A 282 1.02 3.52 0.71
C TYR A 282 1.20 4.74 -0.21
N VAL A 283 1.17 5.93 0.41
CA VAL A 283 1.64 7.21 -0.17
C VAL A 283 2.76 7.85 0.67
N GLY A 284 3.07 7.26 1.83
CA GLY A 284 4.20 7.61 2.68
C GLY A 284 5.52 7.07 2.14
N PRO A 285 6.65 7.49 2.74
CA PRO A 285 7.98 7.20 2.21
C PRO A 285 8.47 5.81 2.62
N LEU A 286 9.09 5.06 1.71
CA LEU A 286 9.68 3.73 1.97
C LEU A 286 10.69 3.74 3.13
N LYS A 287 11.42 4.84 3.32
CA LYS A 287 12.36 4.98 4.44
C LYS A 287 11.69 5.16 5.81
N SER A 288 10.37 5.34 5.88
CA SER A 288 9.61 5.37 7.12
C SER A 288 9.82 4.05 7.86
N LYS A 289 10.28 4.10 9.12
CA LYS A 289 10.67 2.88 9.83
C LYS A 289 9.48 1.93 10.05
N HIS A 290 9.65 0.67 9.70
CA HIS A 290 8.70 -0.43 9.83
C HIS A 290 9.46 -1.76 9.79
N PHE A 291 8.86 -2.83 10.28
CA PHE A 291 9.38 -4.18 10.07
C PHE A 291 8.88 -4.78 8.75
N ASP A 292 9.70 -5.62 8.12
CA ASP A 292 9.34 -6.34 6.90
C ASP A 292 8.46 -7.57 7.16
N ASP A 293 7.15 -7.41 6.99
CA ASP A 293 6.14 -8.50 7.00
C ASP A 293 6.28 -9.49 5.82
N GLY A 294 7.24 -9.29 4.92
CA GLY A 294 7.46 -10.05 3.70
C GLY A 294 7.18 -9.27 2.42
N ASN A 295 6.67 -8.03 2.52
CA ASN A 295 6.35 -7.15 1.39
C ASN A 295 7.57 -6.68 0.57
N SER A 296 8.76 -6.63 1.18
CA SER A 296 9.96 -6.03 0.57
C SER A 296 10.34 -6.63 -0.78
N LYS A 297 9.93 -7.87 -1.06
CA LYS A 297 10.06 -8.57 -2.35
C LYS A 297 9.46 -7.77 -3.53
N TRP A 298 8.36 -7.05 -3.32
CA TRP A 298 7.71 -6.21 -4.32
C TRP A 298 7.75 -4.71 -4.02
N VAL A 299 8.11 -4.32 -2.80
CA VAL A 299 8.17 -2.92 -2.34
C VAL A 299 9.56 -2.29 -2.50
N ASN A 300 10.64 -3.08 -2.47
CA ASN A 300 11.98 -2.54 -2.65
C ASN A 300 12.11 -1.80 -4.00
N ASP A 301 12.69 -0.61 -3.95
CA ASP A 301 12.85 0.32 -5.08
C ASP A 301 11.54 0.84 -5.72
N MET A 302 10.38 0.75 -5.05
CA MET A 302 9.08 1.23 -5.55
C MET A 302 8.53 2.42 -4.74
N PRO A 303 9.16 3.61 -4.78
CA PRO A 303 8.64 4.78 -4.06
C PRO A 303 7.27 5.21 -4.61
N HIS A 304 6.38 5.63 -3.71
CA HIS A 304 5.02 6.11 -4.00
C HIS A 304 4.80 7.59 -3.60
N ASP A 305 5.84 8.28 -3.14
CA ASP A 305 5.79 9.68 -2.69
C ASP A 305 5.23 10.64 -3.76
N GLY A 306 5.46 10.34 -5.04
CA GLY A 306 4.84 11.04 -6.17
C GLY A 306 3.30 11.08 -6.13
N PHE A 307 2.63 10.05 -5.59
CA PHE A 307 1.18 10.08 -5.39
C PHE A 307 0.77 11.06 -4.28
N LEU A 308 1.57 11.20 -3.23
CA LEU A 308 1.37 12.22 -2.21
C LEU A 308 1.58 13.62 -2.81
N ASP A 309 2.65 13.82 -3.58
CA ASP A 309 2.97 15.07 -4.29
C ASP A 309 1.87 15.49 -5.29
N LEU A 310 1.31 14.53 -6.03
CA LEU A 310 0.15 14.75 -6.89
C LEU A 310 -1.06 15.24 -6.08
N SER A 311 -1.27 14.70 -4.89
CA SER A 311 -2.44 14.96 -4.05
C SER A 311 -2.44 16.37 -3.42
N LYS A 312 -1.27 16.95 -3.11
CA LYS A 312 -1.15 18.23 -2.38
C LYS A 312 -2.03 19.38 -2.91
N PRO A 313 -2.01 19.73 -4.22
CA PRO A 313 -2.85 20.82 -4.75
C PRO A 313 -4.36 20.47 -4.73
N PHE A 314 -4.74 19.20 -4.88
CA PHE A 314 -6.14 18.78 -4.74
C PHE A 314 -6.62 18.87 -3.28
N ILE A 315 -5.80 18.44 -2.32
CA ILE A 315 -6.06 18.60 -0.87
C ILE A 315 -6.28 20.08 -0.53
N ALA A 316 -5.42 20.97 -1.02
CA ALA A 316 -5.54 22.40 -0.76
C ALA A 316 -6.83 23.01 -1.35
N ALA A 317 -7.17 22.68 -2.60
CA ALA A 317 -8.41 23.12 -3.25
C ALA A 317 -9.66 22.57 -2.53
N TYR A 318 -9.65 21.28 -2.19
CA TYR A 318 -10.71 20.58 -1.45
C TYR A 318 -11.01 21.29 -0.12
N LYS A 319 -9.99 21.55 0.70
CA LYS A 319 -10.11 22.23 2.01
C LYS A 319 -10.75 23.61 1.88
N ASN A 320 -10.53 24.31 0.76
CA ASN A 320 -11.14 25.60 0.44
C ASN A 320 -12.49 25.54 -0.30
N ARG A 321 -13.04 24.35 -0.55
CA ARG A 321 -14.25 24.12 -1.38
C ARG A 321 -14.11 24.68 -2.82
N ASP A 322 -12.89 24.77 -3.32
CA ASP A 322 -12.59 25.27 -4.67
C ASP A 322 -12.40 24.09 -5.63
N THR A 323 -12.88 24.23 -6.86
CA THR A 323 -12.72 23.23 -7.93
C THR A 323 -11.64 23.62 -8.94
N ASP A 324 -11.16 24.87 -8.91
CA ASP A 324 -10.08 25.33 -9.77
C ASP A 324 -8.71 25.07 -9.11
N ILE A 325 -8.16 23.91 -9.42
CA ILE A 325 -6.84 23.47 -8.97
C ILE A 325 -5.69 24.38 -9.42
N SER A 326 -5.84 25.17 -10.48
CA SER A 326 -4.73 25.97 -11.04
C SER A 326 -4.17 27.00 -10.05
N LYS A 327 -5.02 27.51 -9.14
CA LYS A 327 -4.66 28.42 -8.05
C LYS A 327 -3.76 27.78 -6.97
N TYR A 328 -3.76 26.45 -6.88
CA TYR A 328 -3.12 25.69 -5.80
C TYR A 328 -1.82 25.00 -6.24
N VAL A 329 -1.45 25.06 -7.53
CA VAL A 329 -0.18 24.51 -8.04
C VAL A 329 1.00 25.40 -7.65
N GLN A 330 1.63 25.10 -6.51
CA GLN A 330 2.76 25.88 -5.98
C GLN A 330 4.11 25.55 -6.63
N ASN A 331 4.29 24.34 -7.15
CA ASN A 331 5.49 23.91 -7.88
C ASN A 331 5.06 23.25 -9.19
N GLU A 332 5.82 23.49 -10.27
CA GLU A 332 5.57 22.81 -11.55
C GLU A 332 6.28 21.46 -11.56
N GLN A 333 5.55 20.39 -11.83
CA GLN A 333 6.10 19.03 -11.86
C GLN A 333 5.31 18.10 -12.77
N LEU A 334 5.98 17.02 -13.21
CA LEU A 334 5.34 15.84 -13.79
C LEU A 334 5.45 14.71 -12.77
N VAL A 335 4.32 14.14 -12.35
CA VAL A 335 4.26 12.88 -11.59
C VAL A 335 3.96 11.77 -12.59
N TYR A 336 4.71 10.67 -12.57
CA TYR A 336 4.52 9.57 -13.51
C TYR A 336 4.54 8.22 -12.79
N TRP A 337 3.79 7.24 -13.31
CA TRP A 337 3.76 5.89 -12.75
C TRP A 337 3.48 4.81 -13.80
N TYR A 338 4.01 3.62 -13.55
CA TYR A 338 3.85 2.41 -14.38
C TYR A 338 4.38 1.17 -13.66
N ARG A 339 4.01 -0.03 -14.12
CA ARG A 339 4.60 -1.29 -13.63
C ARG A 339 5.93 -1.56 -14.34
N ARG A 340 6.94 -2.05 -13.59
CA ARG A 340 8.27 -2.41 -14.14
C ARG A 340 8.20 -3.52 -15.20
N ASN A 341 7.17 -4.36 -15.15
CA ASN A 341 6.97 -5.47 -16.06
C ASN A 341 5.59 -5.38 -16.73
N LEU A 342 5.52 -5.71 -18.03
CA LEU A 342 4.26 -5.82 -18.76
C LEU A 342 3.44 -7.01 -18.21
N LYS A 343 2.11 -6.92 -18.18
CA LYS A 343 1.24 -7.91 -17.50
C LYS A 343 1.35 -9.34 -18.05
N ALA A 344 1.75 -9.44 -19.33
CA ALA A 344 1.93 -10.71 -20.03
C ALA A 344 3.31 -11.36 -19.80
N LEU A 345 4.22 -10.74 -19.02
CA LEU A 345 5.45 -11.42 -18.60
C LEU A 345 5.09 -12.69 -17.82
N ASP A 346 5.84 -13.76 -18.04
CA ASP A 346 5.71 -15.04 -17.35
C ASP A 346 6.86 -15.21 -16.36
N CYS A 347 6.51 -15.47 -15.11
CA CYS A 347 7.44 -15.70 -14.00
C CYS A 347 7.20 -17.05 -13.31
N ASP A 348 6.30 -17.90 -13.84
CA ASP A 348 5.80 -19.11 -13.15
C ASP A 348 6.89 -20.09 -12.70
N ALA A 349 8.03 -20.11 -13.40
CA ALA A 349 9.17 -20.98 -13.07
C ALA A 349 9.94 -20.54 -11.80
N THR A 350 9.83 -19.27 -11.40
CA THR A 350 10.59 -18.69 -10.27
C THR A 350 9.69 -18.05 -9.20
N ASP A 351 8.42 -17.80 -9.51
CA ASP A 351 7.46 -17.12 -8.64
C ASP A 351 7.21 -17.85 -7.31
N THR A 352 6.91 -17.09 -6.25
CA THR A 352 6.66 -17.62 -4.90
C THR A 352 5.26 -18.21 -4.72
N THR A 353 4.32 -17.91 -5.62
CA THR A 353 2.92 -18.35 -5.57
C THR A 353 2.55 -19.34 -6.67
N SER A 354 3.24 -19.33 -7.81
CA SER A 354 2.96 -20.26 -8.93
C SER A 354 3.19 -21.72 -8.54
N ASN A 355 2.10 -22.50 -8.62
CA ASN A 355 2.02 -23.90 -8.20
C ASN A 355 2.41 -24.14 -6.72
N ARG A 356 2.29 -23.13 -5.85
CA ARG A 356 2.56 -23.22 -4.41
C ARG A 356 1.27 -23.12 -3.59
N PRO A 357 0.77 -24.21 -2.99
CA PRO A 357 -0.28 -24.14 -1.99
C PRO A 357 0.19 -23.37 -0.74
N ALA A 358 -0.67 -22.53 -0.18
CA ALA A 358 -0.41 -21.73 1.02
C ALA A 358 -1.66 -21.71 1.93
N ASN A 359 -1.60 -21.01 3.06
CA ASN A 359 -2.79 -20.80 3.88
C ASN A 359 -3.80 -19.93 3.11
N ASN A 360 -5.02 -20.43 2.91
CA ASN A 360 -6.12 -19.69 2.28
C ASN A 360 -7.38 -19.63 3.14
N GLY A 361 -7.24 -19.67 4.48
CA GLY A 361 -8.38 -19.54 5.40
C GLY A 361 -9.16 -18.22 5.24
N SER A 362 -8.53 -17.19 4.67
CA SER A 362 -9.13 -15.89 4.34
C SER A 362 -9.85 -15.85 2.98
N GLY A 363 -9.63 -16.84 2.10
CA GLY A 363 -10.09 -16.81 0.71
C GLY A 363 -9.36 -15.80 -0.20
N ASN A 364 -8.27 -15.18 0.27
CA ASN A 364 -7.54 -14.14 -0.46
C ASN A 364 -6.26 -14.62 -1.17
N TYR A 365 -5.89 -15.91 -1.01
CA TYR A 365 -4.74 -16.49 -1.71
C TYR A 365 -5.18 -17.19 -3.01
N PHE A 366 -4.55 -16.79 -4.11
CA PHE A 366 -4.70 -17.38 -5.44
C PHE A 366 -3.34 -17.88 -5.89
N MET A 367 -3.29 -19.07 -6.50
CA MET A 367 -2.03 -19.71 -6.86
C MET A 367 -1.64 -19.31 -8.29
N GLY A 368 -0.48 -18.66 -8.48
CA GLY A 368 -0.01 -18.17 -9.78
C GLY A 368 -0.02 -16.65 -9.92
N ARG A 369 -0.09 -16.15 -11.16
CA ARG A 369 -0.20 -14.70 -11.41
C ARG A 369 -1.40 -14.10 -10.62
N PRO A 370 -1.24 -12.95 -9.93
CA PRO A 370 -2.22 -12.41 -8.98
C PRO A 370 -3.65 -12.33 -9.53
N ASP A 371 -4.67 -12.70 -8.74
CA ASP A 371 -6.07 -12.55 -9.18
C ASP A 371 -6.38 -11.09 -9.53
N GLY A 372 -7.06 -10.88 -10.67
CA GLY A 372 -7.31 -9.56 -11.23
C GLY A 372 -6.27 -9.02 -12.23
N TRP A 373 -5.12 -9.69 -12.44
CA TRP A 373 -4.05 -9.20 -13.33
C TRP A 373 -4.50 -8.82 -14.75
N GLN A 374 -5.56 -9.46 -15.26
CA GLN A 374 -6.12 -9.19 -16.60
C GLN A 374 -6.64 -7.75 -16.71
N THR A 375 -7.17 -7.19 -15.61
CA THR A 375 -7.73 -5.83 -15.51
C THR A 375 -6.68 -4.73 -15.54
N MET A 376 -5.39 -5.09 -15.41
CA MET A 376 -4.29 -4.14 -15.37
C MET A 376 -3.93 -3.65 -16.78
N ASP A 377 -3.60 -2.37 -16.91
CA ASP A 377 -3.16 -1.78 -18.18
C ASP A 377 -1.63 -1.77 -18.31
N ASP A 378 -1.13 -2.04 -19.52
CA ASP A 378 0.27 -1.84 -19.89
C ASP A 378 0.47 -0.40 -20.39
N THR A 379 0.44 0.55 -19.46
CA THR A 379 0.40 2.00 -19.72
C THR A 379 1.40 2.74 -18.82
N VAL A 380 2.03 3.79 -19.37
CA VAL A 380 2.73 4.84 -18.60
C VAL A 380 1.79 6.03 -18.44
N TYR A 381 1.49 6.37 -17.19
CA TYR A 381 0.65 7.50 -16.81
C TYR A 381 1.53 8.69 -16.44
N VAL A 382 1.11 9.91 -16.81
CA VAL A 382 1.80 11.15 -16.46
C VAL A 382 0.79 12.23 -16.08
N ALA A 383 0.77 12.63 -14.81
CA ALA A 383 0.03 13.77 -14.33
C ALA A 383 0.93 15.03 -14.32
N ALA A 384 0.53 16.05 -15.06
CA ALA A 384 1.24 17.33 -15.14
C ALA A 384 0.56 18.39 -14.26
N LEU A 385 1.29 18.89 -13.27
CA LEU A 385 0.91 20.01 -12.41
C LEU A 385 1.65 21.26 -12.88
N LEU A 386 0.96 22.17 -13.56
CA LEU A 386 1.56 23.34 -14.21
C LEU A 386 0.94 24.66 -13.71
N LYS A 387 1.76 25.72 -13.59
CA LYS A 387 1.31 27.11 -13.37
C LYS A 387 0.93 27.79 -14.68
N THR A 388 1.55 27.39 -15.78
CA THR A 388 1.28 27.93 -17.13
C THR A 388 1.24 26.82 -18.15
N ALA A 389 0.51 27.02 -19.26
CA ALA A 389 0.43 26.03 -20.32
C ALA A 389 1.82 25.67 -20.89
N GLY A 390 1.96 24.46 -21.43
CA GLY A 390 3.20 23.97 -22.01
C GLY A 390 3.00 22.62 -22.71
N SER A 391 4.05 22.13 -23.35
CA SER A 391 4.01 20.87 -24.09
C SER A 391 4.76 19.79 -23.32
N VAL A 392 4.07 18.70 -22.98
CA VAL A 392 4.62 17.56 -22.23
C VAL A 392 5.00 16.46 -23.21
N THR A 393 6.27 16.14 -23.30
CA THR A 393 6.79 15.03 -24.12
C THR A 393 7.06 13.82 -23.22
N VAL A 394 6.57 12.65 -23.65
CA VAL A 394 6.76 11.38 -22.94
C VAL A 394 7.33 10.35 -23.92
N THR A 395 8.44 9.73 -23.54
CA THR A 395 9.02 8.55 -24.21
C THR A 395 8.85 7.35 -23.31
N SER A 396 8.40 6.23 -23.88
CA SER A 396 8.32 4.91 -23.25
C SER A 396 8.99 3.92 -24.19
N GLY A 397 10.15 3.38 -23.82
CA GLY A 397 10.98 2.56 -24.70
C GLY A 397 11.35 3.32 -25.99
N GLY A 398 10.93 2.77 -27.14
CA GLY A 398 11.10 3.41 -28.45
C GLY A 398 9.98 4.38 -28.86
N THR A 399 8.87 4.44 -28.11
CA THR A 399 7.68 5.22 -28.47
C THR A 399 7.73 6.60 -27.83
N THR A 400 7.58 7.68 -28.61
CA THR A 400 7.50 9.05 -28.07
C THR A 400 6.21 9.73 -28.52
N GLN A 401 5.53 10.40 -27.59
CA GLN A 401 4.37 11.26 -27.86
C GLN A 401 4.54 12.61 -27.17
N THR A 402 3.83 13.63 -27.67
CA THR A 402 3.86 14.99 -27.12
C THR A 402 2.44 15.52 -27.01
N PHE A 403 2.09 16.00 -25.82
CA PHE A 403 0.76 16.47 -25.45
C PHE A 403 0.79 17.97 -25.16
N GLN A 404 -0.33 18.65 -25.36
CA GLN A 404 -0.53 20.01 -24.86
C GLN A 404 -1.16 19.95 -23.47
N ALA A 405 -0.58 20.67 -22.51
CA ALA A 405 -1.03 20.74 -21.13
C ALA A 405 -1.39 22.19 -20.77
N ASN A 406 -2.53 22.37 -20.10
CA ASN A 406 -2.97 23.65 -19.59
C ASN A 406 -2.35 23.95 -18.21
N ALA A 407 -2.53 25.17 -17.71
CA ALA A 407 -2.32 25.43 -16.29
C ALA A 407 -3.31 24.60 -15.42
N GLY A 408 -2.92 24.28 -14.19
CA GLY A 408 -3.61 23.32 -13.33
C GLY A 408 -3.08 21.90 -13.50
N ALA A 409 -3.94 20.92 -13.23
CA ALA A 409 -3.64 19.49 -13.34
C ALA A 409 -4.15 18.93 -14.67
N ASN A 410 -3.33 18.10 -15.32
CA ASN A 410 -3.65 17.40 -16.57
C ASN A 410 -3.18 15.95 -16.44
N LEU A 411 -3.83 14.99 -17.10
CA LEU A 411 -3.40 13.59 -17.14
C LEU A 411 -3.18 13.13 -18.58
N PHE A 412 -2.05 12.47 -18.82
CA PHE A 412 -1.68 11.86 -20.10
C PHE A 412 -1.36 10.38 -19.92
N GLN A 413 -1.52 9.63 -21.00
CA GLN A 413 -1.30 8.18 -21.04
C GLN A 413 -0.59 7.83 -22.36
N ILE A 414 0.39 6.94 -22.29
CA ILE A 414 1.09 6.38 -23.46
C ILE A 414 1.29 4.87 -23.22
N PRO A 415 1.22 4.00 -24.25
CA PRO A 415 1.49 2.58 -24.08
C PRO A 415 2.85 2.31 -23.40
N ALA A 416 2.87 1.37 -22.46
CA ALA A 416 4.10 0.88 -21.87
C ALA A 416 4.93 0.14 -22.93
N SER A 417 6.24 0.34 -22.91
CA SER A 417 7.17 -0.32 -23.82
C SER A 417 8.49 -0.56 -23.10
N ILE A 418 9.10 -1.71 -23.39
CA ILE A 418 10.38 -2.13 -22.81
C ILE A 418 11.48 -1.10 -23.13
N GLY A 419 12.34 -0.81 -22.16
CA GLY A 419 13.37 0.22 -22.21
C GLY A 419 13.09 1.38 -21.26
N GLN A 420 13.77 2.51 -21.51
CA GLN A 420 13.74 3.69 -20.65
C GLN A 420 12.47 4.53 -20.80
N GLN A 421 12.09 5.22 -19.71
CA GLN A 421 10.98 6.17 -19.68
C GLN A 421 11.55 7.58 -19.49
N LYS A 422 11.19 8.52 -20.36
CA LYS A 422 11.73 9.90 -20.38
C LYS A 422 10.59 10.91 -20.47
N PHE A 423 10.78 12.03 -19.78
CA PHE A 423 9.75 13.05 -19.64
C PHE A 423 10.37 14.43 -19.81
N ALA A 424 9.69 15.33 -20.49
CA ALA A 424 10.09 16.72 -20.63
C ALA A 424 8.88 17.66 -20.66
N LEU A 425 9.04 18.83 -20.06
CA LEU A 425 8.14 19.97 -20.25
C LEU A 425 8.86 21.02 -21.11
N THR A 426 8.22 21.46 -22.19
CA THR A 426 8.75 22.50 -23.08
C THR A 426 7.78 23.65 -23.26
N ARG A 427 8.31 24.86 -23.49
CA ARG A 427 7.56 26.08 -23.81
C ARG A 427 8.33 26.87 -24.86
N ASN A 428 7.66 27.31 -25.93
CA ASN A 428 8.28 28.05 -27.04
C ASN A 428 9.54 27.37 -27.62
N GLY A 429 9.55 26.04 -27.67
CA GLY A 429 10.70 25.24 -28.13
C GLY A 429 11.86 25.11 -27.14
N GLN A 430 11.76 25.68 -25.93
CA GLN A 430 12.76 25.56 -24.87
C GLN A 430 12.32 24.56 -23.81
N THR A 431 13.26 23.74 -23.32
CA THR A 431 13.03 22.84 -22.18
C THR A 431 12.92 23.63 -20.88
N VAL A 432 11.82 23.46 -20.16
CA VAL A 432 11.63 23.99 -18.80
C VAL A 432 12.31 23.06 -17.81
N PHE A 433 12.05 21.76 -17.91
CA PHE A 433 12.75 20.69 -17.22
C PHE A 433 12.56 19.37 -17.97
N SER A 434 13.41 18.39 -17.69
CA SER A 434 13.32 17.04 -18.25
C SER A 434 14.09 16.03 -17.38
N GLY A 435 13.75 14.75 -17.48
CA GLY A 435 14.56 13.68 -16.91
C GLY A 435 14.20 12.30 -17.45
N THR A 436 14.96 11.31 -17.00
CA THR A 436 14.76 9.88 -17.28
C THR A 436 14.40 9.20 -15.97
N SER A 437 13.47 8.26 -16.00
CA SER A 437 13.13 7.45 -14.84
C SER A 437 14.31 6.61 -14.36
N LEU A 438 14.37 6.34 -13.06
CA LEU A 438 15.37 5.44 -12.48
C LEU A 438 15.02 3.95 -12.67
N MET A 439 13.80 3.63 -13.10
CA MET A 439 13.35 2.25 -13.30
C MET A 439 12.91 1.99 -14.75
N ASP A 440 13.69 1.24 -15.50
CA ASP A 440 13.33 0.83 -16.86
C ASP A 440 12.18 -0.21 -16.82
N ILE A 441 11.32 -0.21 -17.84
CA ILE A 441 10.38 -1.31 -18.09
C ILE A 441 11.14 -2.47 -18.74
N THR A 442 11.02 -3.67 -18.17
CA THR A 442 11.82 -4.84 -18.56
C THR A 442 11.01 -6.11 -18.75
N ASN A 443 11.63 -7.08 -19.44
CA ASN A 443 11.21 -8.46 -19.58
C ASN A 443 11.85 -9.40 -18.53
N VAL A 444 12.34 -8.86 -17.40
CA VAL A 444 13.00 -9.62 -16.33
C VAL A 444 12.10 -9.63 -15.10
N CYS A 445 11.76 -10.81 -14.58
CA CYS A 445 10.97 -10.95 -13.36
C CYS A 445 11.72 -10.36 -12.17
N SER A 446 11.17 -9.29 -11.59
CA SER A 446 11.77 -8.60 -10.44
C SER A 446 11.89 -9.58 -9.27
N CYS A 447 13.12 -9.88 -8.84
CA CYS A 447 13.40 -10.90 -7.82
C CYS A 447 12.72 -12.27 -8.08
N GLY A 448 12.49 -12.62 -9.35
CA GLY A 448 11.88 -13.89 -9.76
C GLY A 448 10.36 -13.96 -9.61
N ILE A 449 9.69 -12.92 -9.10
CA ILE A 449 8.25 -12.91 -8.81
C ILE A 449 7.44 -12.06 -9.80
N TYR A 450 6.13 -12.25 -9.80
CA TYR A 450 5.18 -11.28 -10.33
C TYR A 450 5.14 -10.03 -9.44
N ASN A 451 5.56 -8.89 -9.98
CA ASN A 451 5.41 -7.60 -9.30
C ASN A 451 4.44 -6.69 -10.06
N PHE A 452 3.29 -6.39 -9.44
CA PHE A 452 2.28 -5.44 -9.94
C PHE A 452 2.20 -4.14 -9.12
N ASN A 453 3.11 -3.94 -8.16
CA ASN A 453 3.36 -2.65 -7.51
C ASN A 453 3.89 -1.66 -8.58
N PRO A 454 3.36 -0.43 -8.68
CA PRO A 454 3.85 0.53 -9.64
C PRO A 454 5.15 1.17 -9.13
N TYR A 455 6.05 1.49 -10.04
CA TYR A 455 7.04 2.51 -9.79
C TYR A 455 6.41 3.88 -9.98
N VAL A 456 6.60 4.79 -9.03
CA VAL A 456 6.20 6.20 -9.14
C VAL A 456 7.44 7.06 -9.12
N GLY A 457 7.42 8.16 -9.89
CA GLY A 457 8.49 9.16 -9.83
C GLY A 457 7.99 10.54 -10.22
N THR A 458 8.85 11.52 -10.04
CA THR A 458 8.58 12.93 -10.29
C THR A 458 9.67 13.57 -11.14
N ILE A 459 9.32 14.62 -11.90
CA ILE A 459 10.26 15.52 -12.56
C ILE A 459 9.88 16.97 -12.19
N PRO A 460 10.75 17.77 -11.54
CA PRO A 460 12.07 17.41 -11.01
C PRO A 460 12.03 16.21 -10.04
N ALA A 461 13.14 15.47 -9.95
CA ALA A 461 13.21 14.25 -9.14
C ALA A 461 12.93 14.53 -7.65
N GLY A 462 12.21 13.60 -7.02
CA GLY A 462 11.94 13.57 -5.59
C GLY A 462 13.19 13.34 -4.74
N PHE A 463 12.98 13.10 -3.45
CA PHE A 463 14.06 12.81 -2.51
C PHE A 463 14.46 11.32 -2.58
N ASP A 464 15.64 10.99 -2.07
CA ASP A 464 16.08 9.59 -1.98
C ASP A 464 15.27 8.85 -0.90
N ASP A 465 14.55 7.80 -1.32
CA ASP A 465 13.59 7.06 -0.51
C ASP A 465 13.81 5.54 -0.54
N PRO A 466 14.96 5.05 -0.02
CA PRO A 466 15.21 3.62 0.08
C PRO A 466 14.52 2.99 1.30
N LEU A 467 14.06 1.74 1.15
CA LEU A 467 13.75 0.89 2.30
C LEU A 467 14.97 0.82 3.24
N GLN A 468 14.71 0.89 4.55
CA GLN A 468 15.75 0.72 5.57
C GLN A 468 16.02 -0.76 5.84
N ALA A 469 17.09 -1.07 6.58
CA ALA A 469 17.49 -2.45 6.85
C ALA A 469 16.38 -3.32 7.48
N ASP A 470 15.61 -2.74 8.42
CA ASP A 470 14.48 -3.41 9.09
C ASP A 470 13.34 -3.75 8.11
N GLY A 471 13.11 -2.88 7.12
CA GLY A 471 12.17 -3.06 6.01
C GLY A 471 12.68 -3.93 4.85
N LEU A 472 13.88 -4.51 4.97
CA LEU A 472 14.48 -5.43 3.99
C LEU A 472 14.75 -6.83 4.57
N PHE A 473 14.41 -7.05 5.84
CA PHE A 473 14.81 -8.22 6.62
C PHE A 473 14.32 -9.56 6.04
N SER A 474 13.10 -9.58 5.52
CA SER A 474 12.42 -10.77 4.99
C SER A 474 12.56 -10.91 3.46
N LEU A 475 13.29 -10.00 2.78
CA LEU A 475 13.33 -9.89 1.31
C LEU A 475 13.75 -11.18 0.58
N THR A 476 14.68 -11.95 1.14
CA THR A 476 15.13 -13.21 0.52
C THR A 476 14.34 -14.44 0.97
N ILE A 477 13.44 -14.31 1.95
CA ILE A 477 12.68 -15.44 2.50
C ILE A 477 11.65 -15.90 1.46
N GLY A 478 11.65 -17.19 1.13
CA GLY A 478 10.74 -17.81 0.17
C GLY A 478 11.10 -17.62 -1.30
N LEU A 479 11.99 -16.68 -1.66
CA LEU A 479 12.40 -16.47 -3.06
C LEU A 479 13.12 -17.70 -3.63
N HIS A 480 12.75 -18.10 -4.86
CA HIS A 480 13.42 -19.19 -5.58
C HIS A 480 14.69 -18.75 -6.35
N VAL A 481 14.99 -17.44 -6.39
CA VAL A 481 16.18 -16.89 -7.06
C VAL A 481 17.20 -16.39 -6.05
N THR A 482 18.48 -16.65 -6.31
CA THR A 482 19.62 -16.20 -5.49
C THR A 482 20.21 -14.87 -5.96
N THR A 483 19.63 -14.26 -7.00
CA THR A 483 20.10 -13.00 -7.61
C THR A 483 19.57 -11.75 -6.92
N CYS A 484 18.46 -11.86 -6.18
CA CYS A 484 17.88 -10.78 -5.38
C CYS A 484 18.72 -10.57 -4.11
N GLN A 485 18.94 -9.31 -3.71
CA GLN A 485 19.74 -8.96 -2.52
C GLN A 485 18.93 -8.03 -1.62
N ALA A 486 19.03 -8.22 -0.30
CA ALA A 486 18.38 -7.37 0.71
C ALA A 486 19.07 -6.00 0.82
N LYS A 487 18.97 -5.20 -0.25
CA LYS A 487 19.52 -3.84 -0.35
C LYS A 487 18.72 -3.01 -1.38
N PRO A 488 18.66 -1.69 -1.24
CA PRO A 488 18.15 -0.81 -2.30
C PRO A 488 19.00 -0.92 -3.57
N SER A 489 18.36 -0.83 -4.72
CA SER A 489 18.99 -1.00 -6.05
C SER A 489 18.42 -0.06 -7.12
N LEU A 490 17.58 0.91 -6.76
CA LEU A 490 16.96 1.87 -7.68
C LEU A 490 18.01 2.58 -8.55
N GLY A 491 17.72 2.72 -9.85
CA GLY A 491 18.69 3.20 -10.85
C GLY A 491 19.60 2.10 -11.42
N THR A 492 19.75 0.94 -10.76
CA THR A 492 20.51 -0.20 -11.31
C THR A 492 19.61 -1.07 -12.18
N ASN A 493 19.40 -0.64 -13.42
CA ASN A 493 18.57 -1.37 -14.38
C ASN A 493 19.32 -2.56 -14.98
N PRO A 494 18.67 -3.75 -15.09
CA PRO A 494 19.28 -4.90 -15.75
C PRO A 494 19.42 -4.63 -17.26
N PRO A 495 20.34 -5.31 -17.96
CA PRO A 495 20.48 -5.17 -19.40
C PRO A 495 19.16 -5.47 -20.12
N VAL A 496 18.61 -4.48 -20.82
CA VAL A 496 17.39 -4.63 -21.62
C VAL A 496 17.67 -5.58 -22.78
N THR A 497 17.20 -6.82 -22.68
CA THR A 497 17.37 -7.81 -23.74
C THR A 497 16.28 -7.61 -24.79
N SER A 498 16.63 -6.99 -25.92
CA SER A 498 15.76 -6.86 -27.09
C SER A 498 15.62 -8.21 -27.83
N GLY A 499 14.96 -9.17 -27.18
CA GLY A 499 14.50 -10.39 -27.84
C GLY A 499 13.39 -10.07 -28.87
N PRO A 500 13.28 -10.82 -29.97
CA PRO A 500 12.25 -10.56 -30.95
C PRO A 500 10.87 -10.86 -30.34
N VAL A 501 10.04 -9.82 -30.22
CA VAL A 501 8.60 -9.99 -29.99
C VAL A 501 8.05 -10.78 -31.17
N SER A 502 7.61 -12.02 -30.91
CA SER A 502 7.03 -12.86 -31.96
C SER A 502 5.74 -12.21 -32.45
N SER A 503 5.81 -11.59 -33.63
CA SER A 503 4.67 -10.92 -34.25
C SER A 503 3.61 -11.97 -34.59
N LEU A 504 2.47 -11.90 -33.90
CA LEU A 504 1.25 -12.61 -34.31
C LEU A 504 0.96 -12.31 -35.78
N PRO A 505 0.85 -13.32 -36.67
CA PRO A 505 0.57 -13.07 -38.08
C PRO A 505 -0.80 -12.43 -38.24
N ALA A 506 -0.87 -11.31 -38.97
CA ALA A 506 -2.13 -10.72 -39.37
C ALA A 506 -2.86 -11.68 -40.33
N SER A 507 -4.02 -12.20 -39.93
CA SER A 507 -4.89 -12.97 -40.83
C SER A 507 -5.46 -12.06 -41.92
N SER A 508 -4.92 -12.18 -43.13
CA SER A 508 -5.45 -11.53 -44.33
C SER A 508 -6.82 -12.08 -44.72
N THR A 509 -7.75 -11.20 -45.05
CA THR A 509 -9.06 -11.54 -45.60
C THR A 509 -8.99 -12.04 -47.04
N THR A 510 -9.49 -13.26 -47.31
CA THR A 510 -9.94 -13.68 -48.65
C THR A 510 -11.28 -14.42 -48.58
N ARG A 511 -12.04 -14.38 -49.68
CA ARG A 511 -13.51 -14.52 -49.68
C ARG A 511 -13.98 -15.77 -50.46
N ALA A 512 -14.79 -16.59 -49.79
CA ALA A 512 -15.83 -17.51 -50.30
C ALA A 512 -15.49 -18.66 -51.29
N SER A 513 -15.94 -19.87 -50.94
CA SER A 513 -16.60 -20.85 -51.84
C SER A 513 -17.39 -21.89 -51.01
N SER A 514 -18.38 -22.54 -51.63
CA SER A 514 -19.57 -23.17 -50.99
C SER A 514 -19.41 -24.63 -50.50
N PRO A 515 -20.32 -25.19 -49.66
CA PRO A 515 -20.22 -26.51 -49.00
C PRO A 515 -20.98 -27.64 -49.73
N PRO A 516 -20.71 -28.94 -49.44
CA PRO A 516 -21.66 -29.78 -48.69
C PRO A 516 -21.00 -30.99 -47.93
N PRO A 517 -21.75 -31.95 -47.31
CA PRO A 517 -23.07 -31.92 -46.69
C PRO A 517 -23.07 -32.34 -45.20
N VAL A 518 -24.25 -32.26 -44.58
CA VAL A 518 -24.56 -32.66 -43.18
C VAL A 518 -24.58 -34.18 -42.99
N SER A 519 -24.16 -34.66 -41.81
CA SER A 519 -24.70 -35.89 -41.20
C SER A 519 -25.02 -35.66 -39.73
N SER A 520 -26.17 -36.16 -39.29
CA SER A 520 -26.78 -35.86 -38.00
C SER A 520 -26.59 -36.96 -36.96
N THR A 521 -26.33 -36.59 -35.72
CA THR A 521 -26.81 -37.35 -34.54
C THR A 521 -27.23 -36.41 -33.43
N ARG A 522 -28.43 -36.66 -32.90
CA ARG A 522 -29.08 -35.92 -31.81
C ARG A 522 -29.18 -36.86 -30.62
N VAL A 523 -28.57 -36.51 -29.48
CA VAL A 523 -28.87 -37.16 -28.20
C VAL A 523 -29.05 -36.10 -27.13
N SER A 524 -30.11 -36.28 -26.34
CA SER A 524 -30.69 -35.31 -25.40
C SER A 524 -30.22 -35.51 -23.96
N SER A 525 -30.31 -34.44 -23.17
CA SER A 525 -30.06 -34.40 -21.73
C SER A 525 -31.00 -35.33 -20.92
N PRO A 526 -30.52 -35.99 -19.86
CA PRO A 526 -31.34 -36.57 -18.79
C PRO A 526 -31.42 -35.65 -17.54
N PRO A 527 -32.37 -35.89 -16.62
CA PRO A 527 -32.76 -34.94 -15.58
C PRO A 527 -32.13 -35.16 -14.19
N VAL A 528 -32.38 -34.21 -13.29
CA VAL A 528 -31.99 -34.20 -11.87
C VAL A 528 -32.87 -35.13 -11.02
N SER A 529 -32.24 -35.94 -10.15
CA SER A 529 -32.91 -36.58 -9.00
C SER A 529 -31.92 -36.95 -7.88
N SER A 530 -32.19 -36.48 -6.65
CA SER A 530 -31.72 -37.09 -5.37
C SER A 530 -32.45 -38.45 -5.15
N PRO A 531 -32.10 -39.36 -4.20
CA PRO A 531 -31.43 -39.21 -2.88
C PRO A 531 -30.19 -40.15 -2.78
N PRO A 532 -29.68 -40.66 -1.63
CA PRO A 532 -30.04 -40.49 -0.21
C PRO A 532 -28.87 -40.21 0.77
N VAL A 533 -29.18 -40.27 2.07
CA VAL A 533 -28.24 -40.12 3.21
C VAL A 533 -27.70 -41.49 3.64
N SER A 534 -26.37 -41.61 3.79
CA SER A 534 -25.71 -42.72 4.49
C SER A 534 -24.77 -42.17 5.56
N ARG A 535 -24.95 -42.60 6.82
CA ARG A 535 -24.01 -42.30 7.91
C ARG A 535 -22.89 -43.35 7.91
N THR A 536 -21.64 -42.92 7.78
CA THR A 536 -20.46 -43.72 8.10
C THR A 536 -19.53 -42.92 9.00
N SER A 537 -19.43 -43.35 10.25
CA SER A 537 -18.50 -42.80 11.23
C SER A 537 -17.09 -43.35 10.98
N SER A 538 -16.21 -42.57 10.37
CA SER A 538 -14.76 -42.83 10.38
C SER A 538 -14.13 -42.09 11.55
N ALA A 539 -13.67 -42.83 12.55
CA ALA A 539 -12.85 -42.28 13.64
C ALA A 539 -11.51 -41.74 13.08
N PRO A 540 -10.93 -40.68 13.68
CA PRO A 540 -9.61 -40.20 13.28
C PRO A 540 -8.51 -41.24 13.57
N PRO A 541 -7.37 -41.20 12.86
CA PRO A 541 -6.22 -42.05 13.15
C PRO A 541 -5.67 -41.76 14.58
N PRO A 542 -5.04 -42.74 15.23
CA PRO A 542 -4.42 -42.52 16.54
C PRO A 542 -3.24 -41.54 16.45
N PRO A 543 -2.88 -40.86 17.56
CA PRO A 543 -1.73 -39.95 17.59
C PRO A 543 -0.43 -40.68 17.27
N ALA A 544 0.42 -40.08 16.43
CA ALA A 544 1.76 -40.60 16.18
C ALA A 544 2.63 -40.44 17.43
N SER A 545 3.14 -41.55 17.96
CA SER A 545 4.04 -41.57 19.12
C SER A 545 5.32 -40.78 18.85
N SER A 546 5.77 -39.98 19.81
CA SER A 546 6.96 -39.12 19.74
C SER A 546 8.30 -39.86 19.86
N THR A 547 8.36 -41.14 19.50
CA THR A 547 9.56 -41.98 19.63
C THR A 547 10.26 -42.08 18.27
N PRO A 548 11.54 -41.67 18.13
CA PRO A 548 12.25 -41.77 16.87
C PRO A 548 12.37 -43.23 16.40
N PRO A 549 12.25 -43.51 15.09
CA PRO A 549 12.72 -44.77 14.53
C PRO A 549 14.20 -44.99 14.86
N SER A 550 14.60 -46.25 15.09
CA SER A 550 15.98 -46.58 15.50
C SER A 550 17.02 -45.99 14.54
N GLY A 551 17.92 -45.15 15.08
CA GLY A 551 18.98 -44.48 14.34
C GLY A 551 18.60 -43.15 13.66
N GLN A 552 17.37 -42.66 13.83
CA GLN A 552 16.93 -41.35 13.31
C GLN A 552 16.80 -40.30 14.41
N VAL A 553 16.99 -39.03 14.04
CA VAL A 553 16.74 -37.85 14.88
C VAL A 553 15.68 -36.97 14.24
N CYS A 554 15.18 -35.97 14.96
CA CYS A 554 14.36 -34.95 14.34
C CYS A 554 15.19 -34.16 13.31
N VAL A 555 14.62 -33.93 12.12
CA VAL A 555 15.25 -33.14 11.04
C VAL A 555 14.33 -32.05 10.49
N ALA A 556 13.13 -31.91 11.04
CA ALA A 556 12.27 -30.74 10.88
C ALA A 556 11.32 -30.67 12.07
N GLY A 557 11.01 -29.48 12.55
CA GLY A 557 10.04 -29.26 13.62
C GLY A 557 9.45 -27.85 13.57
N THR A 558 8.43 -27.65 14.39
CA THR A 558 7.72 -26.38 14.53
C THR A 558 7.37 -26.16 16.01
N VAL A 559 6.78 -25.02 16.34
CA VAL A 559 6.21 -24.74 17.66
C VAL A 559 5.12 -25.78 18.01
N ALA A 560 5.04 -26.19 19.28
CA ALA A 560 4.01 -27.13 19.72
C ALA A 560 2.61 -26.49 19.79
N ASP A 561 1.56 -27.31 19.74
CA ASP A 561 0.18 -26.81 19.71
C ASP A 561 -0.17 -26.14 21.06
N GLY A 562 -0.46 -24.84 21.03
CA GLY A 562 -0.78 -24.04 22.23
C GLY A 562 0.38 -23.23 22.82
N GLU A 563 1.59 -23.34 22.26
CA GLU A 563 2.78 -22.59 22.67
C GLU A 563 2.92 -21.24 21.94
N SER A 564 3.78 -20.35 22.46
CA SER A 564 4.03 -19.02 21.89
C SER A 564 4.57 -19.08 20.46
N GLY A 565 3.98 -18.30 19.54
CA GLY A 565 4.48 -18.17 18.17
C GLY A 565 5.94 -17.72 18.07
N ASN A 566 6.47 -17.04 19.09
CA ASN A 566 7.88 -16.63 19.15
C ASN A 566 8.86 -17.83 19.27
N TYR A 567 8.39 -19.04 19.56
CA TYR A 567 9.17 -20.27 19.43
C TYR A 567 9.39 -20.74 17.97
N ILE A 568 8.59 -20.28 16.99
CA ILE A 568 8.51 -20.94 15.67
C ILE A 568 9.88 -21.05 14.98
N GLY A 569 10.62 -19.94 14.88
CA GLY A 569 11.94 -19.93 14.25
C GLY A 569 12.99 -20.72 15.04
N LEU A 570 12.93 -20.68 16.37
CA LEU A 570 13.82 -21.45 17.24
C LEU A 570 13.61 -22.96 17.11
N CYS A 571 12.35 -23.40 17.05
CA CYS A 571 12.01 -24.80 16.82
C CYS A 571 12.36 -25.25 15.40
N GLN A 572 12.06 -24.44 14.38
CA GLN A 572 12.44 -24.74 12.99
C GLN A 572 13.96 -24.92 12.84
N PHE A 573 14.76 -23.99 13.39
CA PHE A 573 16.21 -24.08 13.35
C PHE A 573 16.73 -25.27 14.16
N SER A 574 16.33 -25.39 15.44
CA SER A 574 16.90 -26.38 16.35
C SER A 574 16.51 -27.82 15.98
N CYS A 575 15.24 -28.05 15.66
CA CYS A 575 14.74 -29.37 15.27
C CYS A 575 15.29 -29.85 13.92
N ASN A 576 15.79 -28.96 13.06
CA ASN A 576 16.50 -29.34 11.82
C ASN A 576 17.84 -30.03 12.09
N TYR A 577 18.46 -29.79 13.25
CA TYR A 577 19.77 -30.34 13.63
C TYR A 577 19.67 -31.36 14.79
N GLY A 578 18.52 -32.00 14.97
CA GLY A 578 18.29 -33.01 16.01
C GLY A 578 18.02 -32.47 17.42
N TYR A 579 18.19 -31.17 17.68
CA TYR A 579 17.86 -30.55 18.98
C TYR A 579 16.40 -30.10 19.02
N CYS A 580 15.48 -31.03 19.30
CA CYS A 580 14.04 -30.76 19.32
C CYS A 580 13.44 -31.07 20.71
N PRO A 581 13.56 -30.16 21.69
CA PRO A 581 13.07 -30.41 23.05
C PRO A 581 11.52 -30.48 23.07
N PRO A 582 10.93 -31.53 23.66
CA PRO A 582 9.47 -31.62 23.83
C PRO A 582 9.00 -30.57 24.85
N GLY A 583 7.81 -30.01 24.61
CA GLY A 583 7.31 -28.83 25.30
C GLY A 583 7.15 -27.70 24.29
N PRO A 584 8.13 -26.80 24.13
CA PRO A 584 8.04 -25.68 23.18
C PRO A 584 8.00 -26.13 21.71
N CYS A 585 8.61 -27.28 21.38
CA CYS A 585 8.73 -27.76 20.01
C CYS A 585 8.04 -29.11 19.75
N LYS A 586 7.59 -29.27 18.50
CA LYS A 586 6.94 -30.46 17.96
C LYS A 586 7.71 -30.90 16.71
N CYS A 587 8.29 -32.10 16.74
CA CYS A 587 8.96 -32.67 15.58
C CYS A 587 7.95 -33.00 14.48
N THR A 588 8.26 -32.62 13.23
CA THR A 588 7.42 -32.85 12.05
C THR A 588 8.04 -33.83 11.05
N ALA A 589 9.35 -34.10 11.12
CA ALA A 589 10.01 -35.14 10.34
C ALA A 589 11.20 -35.77 11.08
N PHE A 590 11.37 -37.09 10.93
CA PHE A 590 12.55 -37.82 11.37
C PHE A 590 13.44 -38.19 10.17
N GLY A 591 14.76 -38.23 10.39
CA GLY A 591 15.74 -38.52 9.35
C GLY A 591 17.13 -38.82 9.90
N ALA A 592 18.11 -38.93 8.99
CA ALA A 592 19.51 -39.09 9.36
C ALA A 592 20.05 -37.80 10.02
N PRO A 593 20.95 -37.89 11.01
CA PRO A 593 21.48 -36.70 11.70
C PRO A 593 22.15 -35.68 10.76
N ILE A 594 21.65 -34.45 10.80
CA ILE A 594 22.24 -33.29 10.12
C ILE A 594 23.16 -32.59 11.12
N SER A 595 24.41 -32.34 10.73
CA SER A 595 25.34 -31.57 11.57
C SER A 595 24.93 -30.09 11.60
N PRO A 596 24.86 -29.44 12.78
CA PRO A 596 24.61 -28.01 12.85
C PRO A 596 25.76 -27.17 12.26
N PRO A 597 25.53 -25.88 11.96
CA PRO A 597 26.60 -24.94 11.63
C PRO A 597 27.72 -24.96 12.67
N ALA A 598 28.93 -24.53 12.29
CA ALA A 598 30.04 -24.46 13.24
C ALA A 598 29.68 -23.58 14.46
N SER A 599 30.02 -24.05 15.66
CA SER A 599 29.84 -23.30 16.90
C SER A 599 30.64 -22.00 16.85
N ASN A 600 30.01 -20.88 17.23
CA ASN A 600 30.68 -19.60 17.44
C ASN A 600 31.18 -19.41 18.89
N GLY A 601 30.96 -20.40 19.77
CA GLY A 601 31.39 -20.38 21.17
C GLY A 601 30.62 -19.43 22.09
N ARG A 602 29.54 -18.79 21.63
CA ARG A 602 28.72 -17.84 22.41
C ARG A 602 27.33 -18.41 22.63
N ASN A 603 26.89 -18.53 23.87
CA ASN A 603 25.57 -19.06 24.15
C ASN A 603 24.51 -17.95 24.01
N GLY A 604 23.25 -18.36 24.13
CA GLY A 604 22.12 -17.46 24.20
C GLY A 604 21.28 -17.76 25.42
N CYS A 605 20.66 -16.74 25.98
CA CYS A 605 19.62 -16.82 26.99
C CYS A 605 18.33 -16.18 26.47
N PRO A 606 17.19 -16.50 27.08
CA PRO A 606 15.93 -15.83 26.78
C PRO A 606 16.02 -14.34 27.07
N LEU A 607 15.17 -13.57 26.40
CA LEU A 607 14.94 -12.16 26.75
C LEU A 607 14.17 -12.04 28.08
N ALA A 608 14.26 -10.87 28.71
CA ALA A 608 13.53 -10.60 29.93
C ALA A 608 12.01 -10.63 29.68
N GLY A 609 11.32 -11.57 30.35
CA GLY A 609 9.88 -11.82 30.17
C GLY A 609 9.57 -13.14 29.47
N GLU A 610 10.54 -13.75 28.80
CA GLU A 610 10.39 -15.07 28.19
C GLU A 610 10.62 -16.20 29.20
N GLY A 611 9.90 -17.32 29.03
CA GLY A 611 9.90 -18.44 29.96
C GLY A 611 11.09 -19.40 29.83
N ASP A 612 11.24 -20.30 30.81
CA ASP A 612 12.36 -21.27 30.86
C ASP A 612 12.44 -22.19 29.63
N GLY A 613 11.34 -22.40 28.90
CA GLY A 613 11.28 -23.17 27.65
C GLY A 613 12.19 -22.62 26.54
N TYR A 614 12.53 -21.33 26.58
CA TYR A 614 13.48 -20.72 25.64
C TYR A 614 14.94 -21.01 25.97
N LEU A 615 15.28 -21.39 27.21
CA LEU A 615 16.68 -21.39 27.68
C LEU A 615 17.57 -22.36 26.88
N GLY A 616 17.10 -23.59 26.67
CA GLY A 616 17.80 -24.56 25.83
C GLY A 616 17.86 -24.16 24.36
N LEU A 617 16.74 -23.66 23.82
CA LEU A 617 16.61 -23.24 22.42
C LEU A 617 17.50 -22.05 22.06
N CYS A 618 17.54 -21.02 22.91
CA CYS A 618 18.44 -19.88 22.77
C CYS A 618 19.89 -20.30 22.92
N SER A 619 20.22 -21.16 23.90
CA SER A 619 21.60 -21.62 24.09
C SER A 619 22.11 -22.40 22.89
N PHE A 620 21.29 -23.26 22.28
CA PHE A 620 21.68 -24.00 21.07
C PHE A 620 21.75 -23.08 19.85
N SER A 621 20.69 -22.31 19.59
CA SER A 621 20.54 -21.55 18.35
C SER A 621 21.58 -20.43 18.23
N CYS A 622 21.78 -19.62 19.29
CA CYS A 622 22.74 -18.52 19.28
C CYS A 622 24.18 -19.01 19.11
N ASN A 623 24.50 -20.17 19.67
CA ASN A 623 25.80 -20.85 19.54
C ASN A 623 26.09 -21.31 18.10
N HIS A 624 25.04 -21.57 17.31
CA HIS A 624 25.11 -21.94 15.90
C HIS A 624 24.76 -20.79 14.94
N ASN A 625 24.94 -19.53 15.39
CA ASN A 625 24.74 -18.28 14.62
C ASN A 625 23.29 -17.91 14.27
N TYR A 626 22.29 -18.54 14.90
CA TYR A 626 20.89 -18.14 14.79
C TYR A 626 20.38 -17.60 16.14
N CYS A 627 20.49 -16.29 16.35
CA CYS A 627 20.12 -15.65 17.62
C CYS A 627 19.01 -14.61 17.37
N PRO A 628 17.72 -15.02 17.30
CA PRO A 628 16.63 -14.12 16.97
C PRO A 628 16.39 -13.10 18.11
N PRO A 629 16.51 -11.79 17.85
CA PRO A 629 16.45 -10.74 18.88
C PRO A 629 15.04 -10.49 19.43
N THR A 630 14.03 -11.25 18.97
CA THR A 630 12.67 -11.27 19.52
C THR A 630 12.51 -12.28 20.65
N ALA A 631 13.41 -13.26 20.77
CA ALA A 631 13.31 -14.36 21.75
C ALA A 631 14.59 -14.55 22.58
N CYS A 632 15.76 -14.26 21.99
CA CYS A 632 17.06 -14.56 22.57
C CYS A 632 18.03 -13.36 22.55
N GLN A 633 18.96 -13.36 23.48
CA GLN A 633 20.14 -12.50 23.51
C GLN A 633 21.40 -13.31 23.83
N TYR A 634 22.56 -12.80 23.46
CA TYR A 634 23.84 -13.45 23.77
C TYR A 634 24.22 -13.34 25.25
N CYS A 635 24.71 -14.44 25.82
CA CYS A 635 25.35 -14.53 27.15
C CYS A 635 26.26 -15.77 27.24
#